data_AF-A0A448X8S0-F1
#
_entry.id   AF-A0A448X8S0-F1
#
_cell.length_a   1.000
_cell.length_b   1.000
_cell.length_c   1.000
_cell.angle_alpha   90.00
_cell.angle_beta   90.00
_cell.angle_gamma   90.00
#
_symmetry.space_group_name_H-M   'P 1'
#
loop_
_entity.id
_entity.type
_entity.pdbx_description
1 polymer ?
#
loop_
_entity_poly.entity_id
_entity_poly.type
_entity_poly.pdbx_seq_one_letter_code
_entity_poly.pdbx_strand_id
1 'polypeptide(L)'
;MAQFREMLIEQQVSAFSTWEKELHKIVFDQRYLLLASKERKQAFEAFIKERAEEERREKKNKLKEKKEKFKELLKEAKLTSKLNIIYPQTLVRSSFADFSSKYCKDERFKGIEKMRERESIFQDFLADLRHREKEDKHKERELVSFLSIYRLFIQISLYNNDRFQWKLCCFVDFIISPVSQ
;
A
#
# COMPACT_ATOMS: atom_id res chain seq x y z
N MET A 1 12.10 26.79 13.19
CA MET A 1 10.75 26.31 12.77
C MET A 1 10.16 25.28 13.73
N ALA A 2 10.84 24.17 14.05
CA ALA A 2 10.31 23.12 14.94
C ALA A 2 9.89 23.62 16.33
N GLN A 3 10.74 24.42 17.01
CA GLN A 3 10.42 24.99 18.33
C GLN A 3 9.21 25.93 18.32
N PHE A 4 9.01 26.70 17.24
CA PHE A 4 7.84 27.56 17.09
C PHE A 4 6.57 26.74 16.86
N ARG A 5 6.66 25.65 16.08
CA ARG A 5 5.55 24.70 15.89
C ARG A 5 5.16 24.02 17.21
N GLU A 6 6.13 23.59 18.01
CA GLU A 6 5.88 23.03 19.35
C GLU A 6 5.19 24.05 20.27
N MET A 7 5.67 25.30 20.28
CA MET A 7 5.00 26.39 20.99
C MET A 7 3.55 26.60 20.53
N LEU A 8 3.25 26.56 19.23
CA LEU A 8 1.87 26.66 18.72
C LEU A 8 0.99 25.50 19.24
N ILE A 9 1.55 24.31 19.43
CA ILE A 9 0.85 23.14 19.98
C ILE A 9 0.61 23.32 21.48
N GLU A 10 1.64 23.72 22.24
CA GLU A 10 1.57 23.93 23.70
C GLU A 10 0.58 25.02 24.07
N GLN A 11 0.56 26.12 23.31
CA GLN A 11 -0.37 27.24 23.51
C GLN A 11 -1.78 26.96 22.98
N GLN A 12 -2.06 25.73 22.51
CA GLN A 12 -3.34 25.29 21.96
C GLN A 12 -3.91 26.26 20.91
N VAL A 13 -3.04 26.71 20.01
CA VAL A 13 -3.45 27.63 18.94
C VAL A 13 -4.46 26.93 18.04
N SER A 14 -5.63 27.55 17.90
CA SER A 14 -6.71 26.97 17.10
C SER A 14 -6.43 27.09 15.61
N ALA A 15 -6.48 25.96 14.89
CA ALA A 15 -6.32 25.93 13.43
C ALA A 15 -7.51 26.55 12.66
N PHE A 16 -8.60 26.88 13.36
CA PHE A 16 -9.80 27.50 12.78
C PHE A 16 -9.93 29.00 13.08
N SER A 17 -8.97 29.56 13.82
CA SER A 17 -8.96 30.97 14.25
C SER A 17 -8.01 31.79 13.38
N THR A 18 -8.14 33.13 13.40
CA THR A 18 -7.27 34.02 12.63
C THR A 18 -5.96 34.29 13.38
N TRP A 19 -4.89 34.63 12.64
CA TRP A 19 -3.57 34.95 13.21
C TRP A 19 -3.66 36.00 14.32
N GLU A 20 -4.41 37.08 14.11
CA GLU A 20 -4.56 38.19 15.05
C GLU A 20 -5.23 37.75 16.35
N LYS A 21 -6.18 36.81 16.27
CA LYS A 21 -6.89 36.28 17.44
C LYS A 21 -6.04 35.33 18.26
N GLU A 22 -5.09 34.62 17.66
CA GLU A 22 -4.21 33.70 18.39
C GLU A 22 -2.87 34.35 18.79
N LEU A 23 -2.54 35.50 18.17
CA LEU A 23 -1.27 36.22 18.38
C LEU A 23 -1.02 36.52 19.86
N HIS A 24 -2.04 36.96 20.60
CA HIS A 24 -1.92 37.32 22.01
C HIS A 24 -1.54 36.14 22.92
N LYS A 25 -1.72 34.89 22.47
CA LYS A 25 -1.30 33.70 23.22
C LYS A 25 0.19 33.38 23.04
N ILE A 26 0.76 33.78 21.91
CA ILE A 26 2.13 33.38 21.51
C ILE A 26 3.15 34.53 21.63
N VAL A 27 2.70 35.79 21.58
CA VAL A 27 3.56 36.98 21.69
C VAL A 27 4.32 37.06 23.02
N PHE A 28 3.78 36.48 24.09
CA PHE A 28 4.43 36.48 25.40
C PHE A 28 5.48 35.37 25.59
N ASP A 29 5.60 34.43 24.65
CA ASP A 29 6.57 33.34 24.73
C ASP A 29 7.95 33.80 24.19
N GLN A 30 9.02 33.49 24.92
CA GLN A 30 10.38 33.86 24.54
C GLN A 30 10.77 33.29 23.15
N ARG A 31 10.21 32.14 22.76
CA ARG A 31 10.45 31.49 21.47
C ARG A 31 9.85 32.25 20.29
N TYR A 32 8.89 33.14 20.52
CA TYR A 32 8.31 34.00 19.49
C TYR A 32 9.35 34.95 18.85
N LEU A 33 10.32 35.41 19.66
CA LEU A 33 11.38 36.31 19.22
C LEU A 33 12.46 35.61 18.37
N LEU A 34 12.53 34.27 18.40
CA LEU A 34 13.53 33.48 17.68
C LEU A 34 13.32 33.41 16.17
N LEU A 35 12.15 33.82 15.67
CA LEU A 35 11.82 33.83 14.24
C LEU A 35 11.58 35.24 13.74
N ALA A 36 11.88 35.49 12.46
CA ALA A 36 11.56 36.74 11.79
C ALA A 36 10.05 36.87 11.50
N SER A 37 9.53 38.09 11.35
CA SER A 37 8.09 38.34 11.13
C SER A 37 7.51 37.52 9.96
N LYS A 38 8.25 37.41 8.84
CA LYS A 38 7.86 36.63 7.66
C LYS A 38 7.76 35.13 7.97
N GLU A 39 8.71 34.61 8.73
CA GLU A 39 8.79 33.20 9.10
C GLU A 39 7.68 32.79 10.07
N ARG A 40 7.29 33.67 10.98
CA ARG A 40 6.19 33.43 11.93
C ARG A 40 4.87 33.20 11.20
N LYS A 41 4.55 34.07 10.25
CA LYS A 41 3.32 33.96 9.45
C LYS A 41 3.34 32.68 8.59
N GLN A 42 4.47 32.37 7.95
CA GLN A 42 4.62 31.14 7.19
C GLN A 42 4.47 29.88 8.05
N ALA A 43 5.10 29.86 9.23
CA ALA A 43 5.00 28.73 10.16
C ALA A 43 3.56 28.54 10.67
N PHE A 44 2.83 29.63 10.92
CA PHE A 44 1.43 29.59 11.32
C PHE A 44 0.50 29.09 10.20
N GLU A 45 0.65 29.59 8.97
CA GLU A 45 -0.11 29.12 7.81
C GLU A 45 0.17 27.64 7.53
N ALA A 46 1.43 27.21 7.63
CA ALA A 46 1.81 25.80 7.51
C ALA A 46 1.17 24.94 8.62
N PHE A 47 1.14 25.42 9.87
CA PHE A 47 0.50 24.74 10.99
C PHE A 47 -1.01 24.59 10.81
N ILE A 48 -1.72 25.62 10.35
CA ILE A 48 -3.16 25.55 10.04
C ILE A 48 -3.41 24.50 8.96
N LYS A 49 -2.64 24.56 7.87
CA LYS A 49 -2.77 23.61 6.76
C LYS A 49 -2.51 22.18 7.22
N GLU A 50 -1.47 21.97 8.02
CA GLU A 50 -1.12 20.67 8.57
C GLU A 50 -2.23 20.14 9.48
N ARG A 51 -2.77 20.95 10.40
CA ARG A 51 -3.87 20.53 11.29
C ARG A 51 -5.15 20.19 10.53
N ALA A 52 -5.48 20.95 9.49
CA ALA A 52 -6.63 20.64 8.63
C ALA A 52 -6.43 19.34 7.85
N GLU A 53 -5.20 19.06 7.41
CA GLU A 53 -4.85 17.81 6.73
C GLU A 53 -4.80 16.63 7.71
N GLU A 54 -4.30 16.83 8.92
CA GLU A 54 -4.25 15.85 10.01
C GLU A 54 -5.66 15.33 10.34
N GLU A 55 -6.63 16.22 10.53
CA GLU A 55 -8.02 15.83 10.81
C GLU A 55 -8.66 15.04 9.65
N ARG A 56 -8.36 15.44 8.40
CA ARG A 56 -8.79 14.67 7.20
C ARG A 56 -8.12 13.30 7.15
N ARG A 57 -6.81 13.26 7.43
CA ARG A 57 -6.00 12.04 7.41
C ARG A 57 -6.47 11.05 8.48
N GLU A 58 -6.79 11.50 9.68
CA GLU A 58 -7.33 10.64 10.74
C GLU A 58 -8.68 10.00 10.35
N LYS A 59 -9.60 10.79 9.78
CA LYS A 59 -10.88 10.25 9.28
C LYS A 59 -10.67 9.21 8.17
N LYS A 60 -9.75 9.47 7.25
CA LYS A 60 -9.40 8.55 6.16
C LYS A 60 -8.70 7.28 6.68
N ASN A 61 -7.79 7.42 7.63
CA ASN A 61 -7.02 6.31 8.20
C ASN A 61 -7.92 5.35 8.98
N LYS A 62 -8.84 5.87 9.81
CA LYS A 62 -9.82 5.03 10.53
C LYS A 62 -10.67 4.20 9.57
N LEU A 63 -11.13 4.79 8.47
CA LEU A 63 -11.89 4.05 7.46
C LEU A 63 -11.02 3.03 6.73
N LYS A 64 -9.77 3.39 6.38
CA LYS A 64 -8.83 2.47 5.74
C LYS A 64 -8.51 1.28 6.64
N GLU A 65 -8.28 1.50 7.93
CA GLU A 65 -8.00 0.44 8.90
C GLU A 65 -9.16 -0.54 9.02
N LYS A 66 -10.41 -0.04 9.11
CA LYS A 66 -11.61 -0.88 9.10
C LYS A 66 -11.70 -1.73 7.83
N LYS A 67 -11.36 -1.17 6.66
CA LYS A 67 -11.35 -1.90 5.39
C LYS A 67 -10.25 -2.96 5.32
N GLU A 68 -9.05 -2.66 5.80
CA GLU A 68 -7.95 -3.62 5.83
C GLU A 68 -8.25 -4.78 6.78
N LYS A 69 -8.78 -4.52 7.98
CA LYS A 69 -9.27 -5.56 8.90
C LYS A 69 -10.34 -6.45 8.28
N PHE A 70 -11.24 -5.89 7.49
CA PHE A 70 -12.24 -6.66 6.74
C PHE A 70 -11.57 -7.53 5.65
N LYS A 71 -10.57 -7.02 4.93
CA LYS A 71 -9.81 -7.82 3.96
C LYS A 71 -9.00 -8.93 4.61
N GLU A 72 -8.44 -8.71 5.80
CA GLU A 72 -7.78 -9.75 6.59
C GLU A 72 -8.75 -10.88 6.94
N LEU A 73 -9.97 -10.52 7.38
CA LEU A 73 -11.04 -11.50 7.60
C LEU A 73 -11.36 -12.27 6.31
N LEU A 74 -11.39 -11.63 5.13
CA LEU A 74 -11.59 -12.32 3.85
C LEU A 74 -10.46 -13.29 3.49
N LYS A 75 -9.21 -12.94 3.82
CA LYS A 75 -8.04 -13.82 3.64
C LYS A 75 -8.10 -15.02 4.59
N GLU A 76 -8.36 -14.78 5.87
CA GLU A 76 -8.51 -15.83 6.90
C GLU A 76 -9.69 -16.75 6.61
N ALA A 77 -10.77 -16.19 6.09
CA ALA A 77 -11.96 -16.94 5.73
C ALA A 77 -11.70 -17.97 4.62
N LYS A 78 -10.51 -17.93 3.99
CA LYS A 78 -10.08 -18.84 2.93
C LYS A 78 -11.28 -19.16 2.04
N LEU A 79 -11.78 -18.11 1.35
CA LEU A 79 -12.96 -18.17 0.47
C LEU A 79 -12.85 -19.26 -0.63
N THR A 80 -11.70 -19.92 -0.71
CA THR A 80 -11.35 -21.14 -1.44
C THR A 80 -11.91 -22.45 -0.87
N SER A 81 -12.53 -22.47 0.32
CA SER A 81 -12.91 -23.71 1.01
C SER A 81 -14.30 -24.28 0.64
N LYS A 82 -14.51 -24.56 -0.65
CA LYS A 82 -15.41 -25.66 -1.07
C LYS A 82 -14.97 -26.27 -2.39
N LEU A 83 -13.97 -27.14 -2.24
CA LEU A 83 -13.42 -28.05 -3.24
C LEU A 83 -14.51 -28.59 -4.18
N ASN A 84 -14.51 -28.17 -5.44
CA ASN A 84 -15.12 -28.96 -6.52
C ASN A 84 -13.96 -29.67 -7.22
N ILE A 85 -13.80 -30.95 -6.91
CA ILE A 85 -12.65 -31.84 -7.20
C ILE A 85 -12.64 -32.23 -8.69
N ILE A 86 -12.73 -31.26 -9.60
CA ILE A 86 -12.71 -31.55 -11.05
C ILE A 86 -11.84 -30.55 -11.81
N TYR A 87 -11.70 -29.29 -11.36
CA TYR A 87 -10.83 -28.31 -12.04
C TYR A 87 -10.02 -27.45 -11.05
N PRO A 88 -8.67 -27.59 -11.00
CA PRO A 88 -7.80 -26.88 -10.06
C PRO A 88 -7.58 -25.38 -10.38
N GLN A 89 -8.52 -24.71 -11.05
CA GLN A 89 -8.43 -23.28 -11.38
C GLN A 89 -9.68 -22.46 -11.01
N THR A 90 -10.67 -23.07 -10.37
CA THR A 90 -11.94 -22.38 -10.12
C THR A 90 -12.00 -21.89 -8.68
N LEU A 91 -11.73 -20.60 -8.50
CA LEU A 91 -12.13 -19.84 -7.32
C LEU A 91 -13.60 -20.15 -7.01
N VAL A 92 -13.81 -20.90 -5.93
CA VAL A 92 -15.15 -21.23 -5.44
C VAL A 92 -15.83 -19.91 -5.10
N ARG A 93 -16.93 -19.60 -5.79
CA ARG A 93 -17.78 -18.45 -5.48
C ARG A 93 -18.49 -18.71 -4.17
N SER A 94 -17.78 -18.54 -3.04
CA SER A 94 -18.44 -18.34 -1.76
C SER A 94 -19.38 -17.15 -1.95
N SER A 95 -20.70 -17.35 -1.83
CA SER A 95 -21.66 -16.27 -1.96
C SER A 95 -21.43 -15.28 -0.82
N PHE A 96 -21.61 -13.98 -1.06
CA PHE A 96 -21.55 -13.00 0.02
C PHE A 96 -22.56 -13.33 1.12
N ALA A 97 -23.71 -13.92 0.78
CA ALA A 97 -24.71 -14.36 1.77
C ALA A 97 -24.14 -15.43 2.73
N ASP A 98 -23.41 -16.41 2.21
CA ASP A 98 -22.79 -17.47 3.02
C ASP A 98 -21.68 -16.90 3.91
N PHE A 99 -20.85 -16.02 3.34
CA PHE A 99 -19.81 -15.31 4.07
C PHE A 99 -20.40 -14.45 5.19
N SER A 100 -21.42 -13.64 4.87
CA SER A 100 -22.11 -12.77 5.81
C SER A 100 -22.73 -13.56 6.96
N SER A 101 -23.42 -14.68 6.66
CA SER A 101 -24.01 -15.54 7.69
C SER A 101 -22.96 -16.12 8.62
N LYS A 102 -21.84 -16.61 8.08
CA LYS A 102 -20.75 -17.23 8.86
C LYS A 102 -20.00 -16.22 9.74
N TYR A 103 -19.77 -15.01 9.26
CA TYR A 103 -18.96 -13.99 9.95
C TYR A 103 -19.76 -12.81 10.52
N CYS A 104 -21.10 -12.90 10.56
CA CYS A 104 -21.97 -11.81 11.05
C CYS A 104 -21.64 -11.33 12.47
N LYS A 105 -21.07 -12.22 13.31
CA LYS A 105 -20.69 -11.93 14.70
C LYS A 105 -19.28 -11.35 14.85
N ASP A 106 -18.44 -11.42 13.82
CA ASP A 106 -17.05 -10.93 13.87
C ASP A 106 -17.02 -9.39 13.92
N GLU A 107 -16.21 -8.84 14.83
CA GLU A 107 -16.10 -7.39 15.01
C GLU A 107 -15.52 -6.68 13.78
N ARG A 108 -14.67 -7.36 13.00
CA ARG A 108 -14.11 -6.85 11.75
C ARG A 108 -15.19 -6.77 10.66
N PHE A 109 -16.16 -7.70 10.69
CA PHE A 109 -17.32 -7.67 9.80
C PHE A 109 -18.30 -6.54 10.17
N LYS A 110 -18.57 -6.35 11.47
CA LYS A 110 -19.42 -5.25 11.98
C LYS A 110 -18.78 -3.88 11.81
N GLY A 111 -17.44 -3.79 11.77
CA GLY A 111 -16.70 -2.53 11.65
C GLY A 111 -17.02 -1.71 10.40
N ILE A 112 -17.52 -2.34 9.34
CA ILE A 112 -18.08 -1.68 8.16
C ILE A 112 -19.58 -1.57 8.34
N GLU A 113 -20.15 -0.38 8.53
CA GLU A 113 -21.58 -0.23 8.85
C GLU A 113 -22.50 -0.53 7.65
N LYS A 114 -22.10 -0.13 6.44
CA LYS A 114 -22.93 -0.22 5.25
C LYS A 114 -22.83 -1.58 4.56
N MET A 115 -23.95 -2.29 4.43
CA MET A 115 -24.00 -3.61 3.78
C MET A 115 -23.54 -3.58 2.31
N ARG A 116 -23.92 -2.53 1.55
CA ARG A 116 -23.46 -2.35 0.15
C ARG A 116 -21.92 -2.20 0.08
N GLU A 117 -21.31 -1.56 1.07
CA GLU A 117 -19.85 -1.41 1.13
C GLU A 117 -19.15 -2.74 1.47
N ARG A 118 -19.74 -3.56 2.36
CA ARG A 118 -19.26 -4.91 2.63
C ARG A 118 -19.25 -5.77 1.37
N GLU A 119 -20.35 -5.76 0.61
CA GLU A 119 -20.46 -6.49 -0.67
C GLU A 119 -19.43 -5.98 -1.69
N SER A 120 -19.29 -4.66 -1.85
CA SER A 120 -18.30 -4.08 -2.77
C SER A 120 -16.89 -4.56 -2.45
N ILE A 121 -16.47 -4.47 -1.18
CA ILE A 121 -15.13 -4.91 -0.75
C ILE A 121 -14.94 -6.42 -0.97
N PHE A 122 -15.99 -7.21 -0.75
CA PHE A 122 -16.00 -8.64 -1.01
C PHE A 122 -15.77 -8.95 -2.50
N GLN A 123 -16.52 -8.29 -3.40
CA GLN A 123 -16.39 -8.47 -4.85
C GLN A 123 -15.03 -8.00 -5.37
N ASP A 124 -14.55 -6.86 -4.90
CA ASP A 124 -13.23 -6.32 -5.24
C ASP A 124 -12.13 -7.31 -4.82
N PHE A 125 -12.22 -7.86 -3.61
CA PHE A 125 -11.25 -8.85 -3.13
C PHE A 125 -11.25 -10.13 -3.98
N LEU A 126 -12.43 -10.61 -4.40
CA LEU A 126 -12.52 -11.75 -5.31
C LEU A 126 -11.96 -11.42 -6.71
N ALA A 127 -12.16 -10.19 -7.20
CA ALA A 127 -11.58 -9.74 -8.45
C ALA A 127 -10.05 -9.69 -8.39
N ASP A 128 -9.51 -9.12 -7.32
CA ASP A 128 -8.07 -9.05 -7.06
C ASP A 128 -7.45 -10.45 -6.94
N LEU A 129 -8.13 -11.40 -6.29
CA LEU A 129 -7.66 -12.79 -6.21
C LEU A 129 -7.57 -13.43 -7.60
N ARG A 130 -8.60 -13.26 -8.44
CA ARG A 130 -8.57 -13.78 -9.82
C ARG A 130 -7.49 -13.12 -10.67
N HIS A 131 -7.22 -11.84 -10.43
CA HIS A 131 -6.16 -11.12 -11.14
C HIS A 131 -4.79 -11.69 -10.75
N ARG A 132 -4.52 -11.80 -9.45
CA ARG A 132 -3.25 -12.37 -8.95
C ARG A 132 -3.01 -13.78 -9.46
N GLU A 133 -4.01 -14.66 -9.42
CA GLU A 133 -3.85 -16.03 -9.95
C GLU A 133 -3.50 -16.06 -11.45
N LYS A 134 -4.04 -15.13 -12.25
CA LYS A 134 -3.69 -15.02 -13.68
C LYS A 134 -2.27 -14.52 -13.89
N GLU A 135 -1.85 -13.51 -13.12
CA GLU A 135 -0.51 -12.96 -13.15
C GLU A 135 0.54 -13.97 -12.70
N ASP A 136 0.27 -14.72 -11.62
CA ASP A 136 1.18 -15.74 -11.10
C ASP A 136 1.38 -16.86 -12.12
N LYS A 137 0.31 -17.28 -12.82
CA LYS A 137 0.42 -18.21 -13.96
C LYS A 137 1.16 -17.65 -15.15
N HIS A 138 1.08 -16.35 -15.39
CA HIS A 138 1.83 -15.71 -16.47
C HIS A 138 3.32 -15.72 -16.12
N LYS A 139 3.67 -15.29 -14.90
CA LYS A 139 5.04 -15.34 -14.36
C LYS A 139 5.59 -16.75 -14.34
N GLU A 140 4.80 -17.76 -13.94
CA GLU A 140 5.23 -19.16 -13.96
C GLU A 140 5.57 -19.62 -15.37
N ARG A 141 4.75 -19.27 -16.37
CA ARG A 141 5.04 -19.57 -17.78
C ARG A 141 6.28 -18.84 -18.29
N GLU A 142 6.47 -17.59 -17.91
CA GLU A 142 7.69 -16.83 -18.25
C GLU A 142 8.93 -17.43 -17.61
N LEU A 143 8.87 -17.82 -16.33
CA LEU A 143 9.98 -18.49 -15.64
C LEU A 143 10.30 -19.83 -16.29
N VAL A 144 9.30 -20.65 -16.64
CA VAL A 144 9.50 -21.91 -17.35
C VAL A 144 10.12 -21.66 -18.74
N SER A 145 9.65 -20.63 -19.45
CA SER A 145 10.23 -20.21 -20.73
C SER A 145 11.69 -19.80 -20.57
N PHE A 146 12.01 -18.96 -19.58
CA PHE A 146 13.37 -18.50 -19.30
C PHE A 146 14.30 -19.65 -18.93
N LEU A 147 13.85 -20.56 -18.07
CA LEU A 147 14.61 -21.77 -17.71
C LEU A 147 14.84 -22.68 -18.92
N SER A 148 13.89 -22.76 -19.85
CA SER A 148 14.08 -23.53 -21.09
C SER A 148 15.17 -22.94 -21.99
N ILE A 149 15.21 -21.60 -22.12
CA ILE A 149 16.25 -20.88 -22.88
C ILE A 149 17.61 -21.04 -22.20
N TYR A 150 17.67 -20.88 -20.88
CA TYR A 150 18.89 -21.08 -20.11
C TYR A 150 19.43 -22.51 -20.24
N ARG A 151 18.56 -23.52 -20.16
CA ARG A 151 18.92 -24.92 -20.39
C ARG A 151 19.50 -25.14 -21.79
N LEU A 152 18.89 -24.56 -22.82
CA LEU A 152 19.40 -24.65 -24.19
C LEU A 152 20.77 -23.98 -24.33
N PHE A 153 20.96 -22.80 -23.72
CA PHE A 153 22.24 -22.09 -23.69
C PHE A 153 23.34 -22.92 -23.05
N ILE A 154 23.07 -23.52 -21.88
CA ILE A 154 24.02 -24.41 -21.20
C ILE A 154 24.34 -25.63 -22.09
N GLN A 155 23.33 -26.25 -22.71
CA GLN A 155 23.55 -27.41 -23.58
C GLN A 155 24.39 -27.06 -24.82
N ILE A 156 24.17 -25.89 -25.43
CA ILE A 156 25.02 -25.36 -26.52
C ILE A 156 26.44 -25.10 -26.01
N SER A 157 26.61 -24.52 -24.83
CA SER A 157 27.93 -24.24 -24.24
C SER A 157 28.72 -25.53 -23.95
N LEU A 158 28.05 -26.58 -23.47
CA LEU A 158 28.65 -27.89 -23.20
C LEU A 158 28.98 -28.66 -24.48
N TYR A 159 28.15 -28.54 -25.53
CA TYR A 159 28.40 -29.15 -26.84
C TYR A 159 29.55 -28.48 -27.61
N ASN A 160 29.87 -27.22 -27.28
CA ASN A 160 30.91 -26.41 -27.96
C ASN A 160 32.24 -26.27 -27.19
N ASN A 161 32.61 -27.23 -26.34
CA ASN A 161 34.03 -27.39 -25.97
C ASN A 161 34.77 -27.87 -27.23
N ASP A 162 35.49 -27.05 -27.99
CA ASP A 162 36.81 -26.56 -27.60
C ASP A 162 37.32 -25.29 -28.34
N ARG A 163 36.47 -24.34 -28.79
CA ARG A 163 37.05 -23.16 -29.50
C ARG A 163 36.40 -21.79 -29.39
N PHE A 164 35.28 -21.64 -28.68
CA PHE A 164 34.51 -20.37 -28.67
C PHE A 164 34.32 -19.74 -27.29
N GLN A 165 35.07 -20.18 -26.26
CA GLN A 165 34.84 -19.79 -24.86
C GLN A 165 35.02 -18.30 -24.55
N TRP A 166 35.86 -17.55 -25.28
CA TRP A 166 36.20 -16.18 -24.85
C TRP A 166 35.28 -15.08 -25.38
N LYS A 167 34.57 -15.31 -26.49
CA LYS A 167 33.73 -14.26 -27.12
C LYS A 167 32.30 -14.21 -26.58
N LEU A 168 31.76 -15.32 -26.09
CA LEU A 168 30.38 -15.38 -25.57
C LEU A 168 30.26 -14.95 -24.10
N CYS A 169 31.26 -15.23 -23.25
CA CYS A 169 31.28 -14.73 -21.87
C CYS A 169 31.17 -13.20 -21.83
N CYS A 170 31.94 -12.50 -22.66
CA CYS A 170 31.89 -11.03 -22.74
C CYS A 170 30.54 -10.47 -23.21
N PHE A 171 29.71 -11.26 -23.91
CA PHE A 171 28.40 -10.79 -24.37
C PHE A 171 27.31 -10.92 -23.29
N VAL A 172 27.42 -11.93 -22.42
CA VAL A 172 26.51 -12.10 -21.29
C VAL A 172 26.78 -11.03 -20.21
N ASP A 173 28.05 -10.68 -19.98
CA ASP A 173 28.41 -9.55 -19.11
C ASP A 173 27.89 -8.20 -19.63
N PHE A 174 27.72 -8.04 -20.96
CA PHE A 174 27.16 -6.83 -21.55
C PHE A 174 25.63 -6.72 -21.41
N ILE A 175 24.91 -7.85 -21.38
CA ILE A 175 23.45 -7.86 -21.21
C ILE A 175 23.01 -7.82 -19.73
N ILE A 176 23.85 -8.30 -18.80
CA ILE A 176 23.55 -8.32 -17.36
C ILE A 176 24.14 -7.11 -16.61
N SER A 177 24.87 -6.21 -17.29
CA SER A 177 25.29 -4.95 -16.68
C SER A 177 24.11 -3.99 -16.52
N PRO A 178 23.79 -3.52 -15.30
CA PRO A 178 22.75 -2.53 -15.11
C PRO A 178 23.24 -1.22 -15.71
N VAL A 179 22.61 -0.77 -16.79
CA VAL A 179 22.77 0.60 -17.30
C VAL A 179 22.34 1.55 -16.19
N SER A 180 23.33 2.03 -15.44
CA SER A 180 23.21 3.23 -14.63
C SER A 180 23.29 4.43 -15.55
N GLN A 181 22.13 5.04 -15.79
CA GLN A 181 21.97 6.47 -16.01
C GLN A 181 20.62 6.93 -15.47
#